data_AF-A0A2R3JWE0-F1
#
_entry.id   AF-A0A2R3JWE0-F1
#
_cell.length_a   1.000
_cell.length_b   1.000
_cell.length_c   1.000
_cell.angle_alpha   90.00
_cell.angle_beta   90.00
_cell.angle_gamma   90.00
#
_symmetry.space_group_name_H-M   'P 1'
#
loop_
_entity.id
_entity.type
_entity.pdbx_description
1 polymer ?
#
loop_
_entity_poly.entity_id
_entity_poly.type
_entity_poly.pdbx_seq_one_letter_code
_entity_poly.pdbx_strand_id
1 'polypeptide(L)'
;MTEKLTALQKSIRQATAALNGDGSQVTTHEVSIMPAPQYSATEIKAIRAEIEVTQRVLATVLSVSPRTVESWESGKSRPSRSASRLLEIIKKQPEVLTLIRG
;
A
#
# COMPACT_ATOMS: atom_id res chain seq x y z
N MET A 1 39.99 33.46 -10.86
CA MET A 1 39.89 31.99 -10.98
C MET A 1 38.67 31.58 -10.16
N THR A 2 37.54 31.29 -10.79
CA THR A 2 36.29 30.98 -10.09
C THR A 2 36.37 29.54 -9.57
N GLU A 3 36.47 29.38 -8.26
CA GLU A 3 36.44 28.05 -7.63
C GLU A 3 35.11 27.37 -7.99
N LYS A 4 35.18 26.22 -8.66
CA LYS A 4 33.99 25.42 -8.96
C LYS A 4 33.51 24.77 -7.68
N LEU A 5 32.25 25.02 -7.32
CA LEU A 5 31.59 24.35 -6.21
C LEU A 5 31.58 22.84 -6.43
N THR A 6 31.76 22.10 -5.34
CA THR A 6 31.57 20.65 -5.35
C THR A 6 30.09 20.32 -5.58
N ALA A 7 29.80 19.08 -6.00
CA ALA A 7 28.43 18.62 -6.20
C ALA A 7 27.57 18.75 -4.93
N LEU A 8 28.16 18.47 -3.76
CA LEU A 8 27.48 18.59 -2.46
C LEU A 8 27.18 20.05 -2.10
N GLN A 9 28.13 20.96 -2.32
CA GLN A 9 27.91 22.40 -2.09
C GLN A 9 26.80 22.94 -3.01
N LYS A 10 26.75 22.46 -4.26
CA LYS A 10 25.70 22.82 -5.21
C LYS A 10 24.34 22.30 -4.77
N SER A 11 24.23 21.04 -4.35
CA SER A 11 22.95 20.46 -3.90
C SER A 11 22.40 21.13 -2.64
N ILE A 12 23.27 21.49 -1.68
CA ILE A 12 22.87 22.21 -0.47
C ILE A 12 22.30 23.60 -0.84
N ARG A 13 22.96 24.35 -1.73
CA ARG A 13 22.45 25.66 -2.18
C ARG A 13 21.09 25.54 -2.86
N GLN A 14 20.92 24.53 -3.72
CA GLN A 14 19.65 24.27 -4.40
C GLN A 14 18.53 23.91 -3.40
N ALA A 15 18.83 23.08 -2.39
CA ALA A 15 17.89 22.75 -1.33
C ALA A 15 17.50 23.98 -0.48
N THR A 16 18.47 24.83 -0.11
CA THR A 16 18.18 26.07 0.63
C THR A 16 17.33 27.05 -0.18
N ALA A 17 17.62 27.22 -1.47
CA ALA A 17 16.80 28.04 -2.36
C ALA A 17 15.35 27.52 -2.44
N ALA A 18 15.18 26.20 -2.58
CA ALA A 18 13.87 25.56 -2.59
C ALA A 18 13.08 25.76 -1.30
N LEU A 19 13.73 25.65 -0.13
CA LEU A 19 13.10 25.92 1.17
C LEU A 19 12.69 27.39 1.34
N ASN A 20 13.39 28.32 0.66
CA ASN A 20 13.06 29.74 0.63
C ASN A 20 12.05 30.12 -0.48
N GLY A 21 11.46 29.13 -1.16
CA GLY A 21 10.43 29.32 -2.19
C GLY A 21 10.93 29.35 -3.62
N ASP A 22 12.24 29.26 -3.87
CA ASP A 22 12.83 29.12 -5.21
C ASP A 22 13.08 27.65 -5.56
N GLY A 23 12.04 26.99 -6.05
CA GLY A 23 12.09 25.60 -6.50
C GLY A 23 12.66 25.39 -7.90
N SER A 24 13.15 26.43 -8.59
CA SER A 24 13.54 26.36 -10.02
C SER A 24 14.65 25.35 -10.34
N GLN A 25 15.42 24.96 -9.32
CA GLN A 25 16.58 24.07 -9.43
C GLN A 25 16.37 22.69 -8.78
N VAL A 26 15.15 22.38 -8.31
CA VAL A 26 14.82 21.10 -7.69
C VAL A 26 13.55 20.50 -8.30
N THR A 27 13.43 19.19 -8.25
CA THR A 27 12.18 18.49 -8.59
C THR A 27 11.52 18.01 -7.30
N THR A 28 10.31 18.52 -7.05
CA THR A 28 9.52 18.12 -5.88
C THR A 28 8.52 17.04 -6.27
N HIS A 29 8.54 15.91 -5.56
CA HIS A 29 7.55 14.86 -5.68
C HIS A 29 6.72 14.81 -4.40
N GLU A 30 5.50 15.33 -4.45
CA GLU A 30 4.56 15.20 -3.34
C GLU A 30 3.85 13.85 -3.42
N VAL A 31 3.95 13.05 -2.35
CA VAL A 31 3.30 11.74 -2.25
C VAL A 31 2.38 11.75 -1.04
N SER A 32 1.08 11.67 -1.29
CA SER A 32 0.07 11.48 -0.25
C SER A 32 -0.27 9.99 -0.13
N ILE A 33 -0.11 9.44 1.07
CA ILE A 33 -0.43 8.03 1.36
C ILE A 33 -1.80 7.97 2.02
N MET A 34 -2.78 7.47 1.29
CA MET A 34 -4.13 7.22 1.84
C MET A 34 -4.07 6.14 2.92
N PRO A 35 -4.85 6.28 4.02
CA PRO A 35 -4.94 5.25 5.04
C PRO A 35 -5.47 3.94 4.45
N ALA A 36 -5.12 2.82 5.07
CA ALA A 36 -5.63 1.53 4.63
C ALA A 36 -7.16 1.51 4.68
N PRO A 37 -7.84 0.99 3.64
CA PRO A 37 -9.29 0.92 3.61
C PRO A 37 -9.83 0.06 4.75
N GLN A 38 -11.02 0.41 5.23
CA GLN A 38 -11.76 -0.44 6.16
C GLN A 38 -12.79 -1.22 5.38
N TYR A 39 -12.77 -2.55 5.53
CA TYR A 39 -13.74 -3.42 4.88
C TYR A 39 -14.76 -3.93 5.88
N SER A 40 -16.02 -3.89 5.47
CA SER A 40 -17.13 -4.57 6.12
C SER A 40 -17.11 -6.08 5.80
N ALA A 41 -17.87 -6.84 6.58
CA ALA A 41 -18.01 -8.28 6.40
C ALA A 41 -18.53 -8.66 5.00
N THR A 42 -19.45 -7.87 4.45
CA THR A 42 -20.02 -8.07 3.10
C THR A 42 -19.01 -7.76 2.01
N GLU A 43 -18.18 -6.72 2.16
CA GLU A 43 -17.12 -6.40 1.21
C GLU A 43 -16.03 -7.47 1.17
N ILE A 44 -15.65 -8.04 2.32
CA ILE A 44 -14.66 -9.12 2.36
C ILE A 44 -15.19 -10.36 1.65
N LYS A 45 -16.47 -10.71 1.88
CA LYS A 45 -17.15 -11.79 1.13
C LYS A 45 -17.17 -11.51 -0.38
N ALA A 46 -17.44 -10.27 -0.78
CA ALA A 46 -17.48 -9.88 -2.18
C ALA A 46 -16.09 -10.02 -2.83
N ILE A 47 -15.03 -9.48 -2.21
CA ILE A 47 -13.64 -9.62 -2.69
C ILE A 47 -13.28 -11.10 -2.85
N ARG A 48 -13.62 -11.93 -1.86
CA ARG A 48 -13.35 -13.38 -1.93
C ARG A 48 -14.08 -14.05 -3.10
N ALA A 49 -15.34 -13.67 -3.33
CA ALA A 49 -16.16 -14.21 -4.39
C ALA A 49 -15.67 -13.75 -5.78
N GLU A 50 -15.23 -12.50 -5.92
CA GLU A 50 -14.67 -11.93 -7.15
C GLU A 50 -13.40 -12.66 -7.62
N ILE A 51 -12.59 -13.15 -6.69
CA ILE A 51 -11.39 -13.95 -7.00
C ILE A 51 -11.64 -15.46 -7.02
N GLU A 52 -12.90 -15.90 -6.85
CA GLU A 52 -13.35 -17.29 -6.92
C GLU A 52 -12.60 -18.27 -5.99
N VAL A 53 -12.31 -17.85 -4.76
CA VAL A 53 -11.62 -18.71 -3.78
C VAL A 53 -12.47 -19.05 -2.55
N THR A 54 -12.10 -20.14 -1.88
CA THR A 54 -12.69 -20.51 -0.58
C THR A 54 -12.14 -19.64 0.55
N GLN A 55 -12.82 -19.58 1.71
CA GLN A 55 -12.32 -18.87 2.89
C GLN A 55 -10.95 -19.38 3.34
N ARG A 56 -10.71 -20.70 3.22
CA ARG A 56 -9.41 -21.31 3.55
C ARG A 56 -8.30 -20.84 2.62
N VAL A 57 -8.56 -20.78 1.31
CA VAL A 57 -7.58 -20.29 0.33
C VAL A 57 -7.31 -18.79 0.56
N LEU A 58 -8.34 -17.98 0.80
CA LEU A 58 -8.14 -16.57 1.14
C LEU A 58 -7.31 -16.41 2.43
N ALA A 59 -7.53 -17.27 3.42
CA ALA A 59 -6.75 -17.25 4.65
C ALA A 59 -5.26 -17.56 4.40
N THR A 60 -4.96 -18.55 3.56
CA THR A 60 -3.59 -18.85 3.13
C THR A 60 -2.95 -17.66 2.41
N VAL A 61 -3.67 -17.04 1.48
CA VAL A 61 -3.20 -15.85 0.74
C VAL A 61 -2.86 -14.69 1.67
N LEU A 62 -3.70 -14.46 2.69
CA LEU A 62 -3.54 -13.37 3.64
C LEU A 62 -2.63 -13.74 4.84
N SER A 63 -2.05 -14.95 4.86
CA SER A 63 -1.23 -15.47 5.95
C SER A 63 -1.93 -15.39 7.32
N VAL A 64 -3.22 -15.76 7.37
CA VAL A 64 -4.04 -15.81 8.59
C VAL A 64 -4.75 -17.17 8.72
N SER A 65 -5.37 -17.41 9.87
CA SER A 65 -6.18 -18.64 10.04
C SER A 65 -7.51 -18.56 9.27
N PRO A 66 -8.08 -19.69 8.81
CA PRO A 66 -9.43 -19.71 8.24
C PRO A 66 -10.49 -19.13 9.19
N ARG A 67 -10.34 -19.35 10.50
CA ARG A 67 -11.19 -18.78 11.55
C ARG A 67 -11.14 -17.26 11.58
N THR A 68 -9.98 -16.67 11.26
CA THR A 68 -9.81 -15.22 11.16
C THR A 68 -10.64 -14.66 10.01
N VAL A 69 -10.57 -15.28 8.83
CA VAL A 69 -11.38 -14.90 7.66
C VAL A 69 -12.88 -15.07 7.95
N GLU A 70 -13.28 -16.19 8.56
CA GLU A 70 -14.66 -16.43 8.99
C GLU A 70 -15.14 -15.33 9.97
N SER A 71 -14.31 -14.96 10.94
CA SER A 71 -14.61 -13.89 11.91
C SER A 71 -14.80 -12.53 11.22
N TRP A 72 -14.01 -12.24 10.18
CA TRP A 72 -14.17 -11.02 9.39
C TRP A 72 -15.45 -11.04 8.55
N GLU A 73 -15.70 -12.14 7.84
CA GLU A 73 -16.89 -12.32 6.98
C GLU A 73 -18.21 -12.45 7.78
N SER A 74 -18.14 -12.73 9.08
CA SER A 74 -19.27 -12.68 10.01
C SER A 74 -19.39 -11.35 10.77
N GLY A 75 -18.45 -10.42 10.58
CA GLY A 75 -18.43 -9.11 11.25
C GLY A 75 -18.04 -9.14 12.73
N LYS A 76 -17.57 -10.28 13.26
CA LYS A 76 -17.11 -10.42 14.65
C LYS A 76 -15.80 -9.69 14.92
N SER A 77 -14.94 -9.59 13.91
CA SER A 77 -13.70 -8.81 13.97
C SER A 77 -13.43 -8.14 12.62
N ARG A 78 -12.37 -7.32 12.56
CA ARG A 78 -11.96 -6.62 11.33
C ARG A 78 -10.53 -6.99 10.94
N PRO A 79 -10.18 -6.91 9.65
CA PRO A 79 -8.79 -7.04 9.20
C PRO A 79 -7.87 -6.02 9.88
N SER A 80 -6.61 -6.40 10.11
CA SER A 80 -5.57 -5.44 10.49
C SER A 80 -5.31 -4.46 9.33
N ARG A 81 -4.66 -3.33 9.59
CA ARG A 81 -4.33 -2.35 8.54
C ARG A 81 -3.52 -2.97 7.40
N SER A 82 -2.61 -3.89 7.71
CA SER A 82 -1.80 -4.60 6.71
C SER A 82 -2.65 -5.60 5.91
N ALA A 83 -3.54 -6.35 6.57
CA ALA A 83 -4.46 -7.25 5.89
C ALA A 83 -5.45 -6.48 4.98
N SER A 84 -5.95 -5.33 5.45
CA SER A 84 -6.75 -4.40 4.63
C SER A 84 -5.97 -3.93 3.40
N ARG A 85 -4.69 -3.58 3.53
CA ARG A 85 -3.88 -3.18 2.37
C ARG A 85 -3.72 -4.33 1.37
N LEU A 86 -3.52 -5.56 1.86
CA LEU A 86 -3.40 -6.71 0.98
C LEU A 86 -4.73 -7.05 0.29
N LEU A 87 -5.86 -6.94 1.00
CA LEU A 87 -7.20 -7.01 0.40
C LEU A 87 -7.41 -5.93 -0.68
N GLU A 88 -6.91 -4.70 -0.45
CA GLU A 88 -6.94 -3.63 -1.43
C GLU A 88 -6.17 -4.00 -2.71
N ILE A 89 -4.97 -4.55 -2.55
CA ILE A 89 -4.13 -4.99 -3.67
C ILE A 89 -4.83 -6.12 -4.43
N ILE A 90 -5.31 -7.15 -3.75
CA ILE A 90 -6.01 -8.28 -4.37
C ILE A 90 -7.26 -7.82 -5.12
N LYS A 91 -8.04 -6.88 -4.55
CA LYS A 91 -9.22 -6.32 -5.21
C LYS A 91 -8.86 -5.54 -6.48
N LYS A 92 -7.75 -4.80 -6.47
CA LYS A 92 -7.30 -3.99 -7.61
C LYS A 92 -6.57 -4.82 -8.67
N GLN A 93 -5.86 -5.86 -8.27
CA GLN A 93 -4.96 -6.69 -9.07
C GLN A 93 -5.07 -8.17 -8.65
N PRO A 94 -6.15 -8.88 -9.04
CA PRO A 94 -6.36 -10.28 -8.67
C PRO A 94 -5.24 -11.23 -9.12
N GLU A 95 -4.52 -10.88 -10.19
CA GLU A 95 -3.38 -11.63 -10.73
C GLU A 95 -2.23 -11.79 -9.73
N VAL A 96 -2.14 -10.93 -8.70
CA VAL A 96 -1.14 -11.03 -7.62
C VAL A 96 -1.20 -12.38 -6.89
N LEU A 97 -2.35 -13.06 -6.92
CA LEU A 97 -2.52 -14.38 -6.33
C LEU A 97 -1.60 -15.43 -6.97
N THR A 98 -1.20 -15.24 -8.23
CA THR A 98 -0.25 -16.14 -8.92
C THR A 98 1.15 -16.11 -8.30
N LEU A 99 1.52 -15.00 -7.65
CA LEU A 99 2.82 -14.88 -6.96
C LEU A 99 2.86 -15.67 -5.65
N ILE A 100 1.71 -16.04 -5.11
CA ILE A 100 1.55 -16.71 -3.81
C ILE A 100 1.18 -18.19 -4.01
N ARG A 101 0.55 -18.54 -5.13
CA ARG A 101 0.25 -19.92 -5.51
C ARG A 101 1.57 -20.63 -5.93
N GLY A 102 2.15 -21.37 -4.99
CA GLY A 102 3.20 -22.37 -5.24
C GLY A 102 2.60 -23.74 -5.52
#